data_AF-A0A094A115-F1
#
_entry.id   AF-A0A094A115-F1
#
_cell.length_a   1.000
_cell.length_b   1.000
_cell.length_c   1.000
_cell.angle_alpha   90.00
_cell.angle_beta   90.00
_cell.angle_gamma   90.00
#
_symmetry.space_group_name_H-M   'P 1'
#
loop_
_entity.id
_entity.type
_entity.pdbx_description
1 polymer ?
#
loop_
_entity_poly.entity_id
_entity_poly.type
_entity_poly.pdbx_seq_one_letter_code
_entity_poly.pdbx_strand_id
1 'polypeptide(L)'
;FLSRNPAYLSQDDDAIRDLHLANISLSTHNTFQNLESLNLETSVLASKPPTPPPGPEALARDYRERTGARTGADYSDRLDRPISELLAANNAAGPLLDKSGKPLKVFTLTGGRKQLQDGVFRSGHNLPTMSIDEYLEEERKRGGIIEGGGEASGIIAEPDEDDYEKGEAETLKARAWDEYVEENPKGAGNTLNRG
;
A
#
# COMPACT_ATOMS: atom_id res chain seq x y z
N PHE A 1 48.11 -5.92 0.88
CA PHE A 1 49.43 -6.50 0.52
C PHE A 1 50.56 -5.73 1.22
N LEU A 2 50.61 -4.39 1.14
CA LEU A 2 51.61 -3.54 1.79
C LEU A 2 51.58 -3.52 3.34
N SER A 3 50.40 -3.62 3.97
CA SER A 3 50.28 -3.70 5.44
C SER A 3 50.83 -4.98 6.07
N ARG A 4 51.13 -6.00 5.25
CA ARG A 4 51.64 -7.31 5.70
C ARG A 4 53.17 -7.40 5.72
N ASN A 5 53.89 -6.43 5.14
CA ASN A 5 55.36 -6.41 5.10
C ASN A 5 55.90 -5.01 5.42
N PRO A 6 56.00 -4.64 6.71
CA PRO A 6 56.46 -3.31 7.13
C PRO A 6 57.93 -3.02 6.80
N ALA A 7 58.75 -4.05 6.57
CA ALA A 7 60.17 -3.91 6.25
C ALA A 7 60.43 -3.28 4.87
N TYR A 8 59.49 -3.42 3.92
CA TYR A 8 59.61 -2.81 2.59
C TYR A 8 59.32 -1.30 2.61
N LEU A 9 58.49 -0.84 3.57
CA LEU A 9 58.14 0.57 3.71
C LEU A 9 59.29 1.37 4.31
N SER A 10 60.04 0.82 5.28
CA SER A 10 61.18 1.50 5.91
C SER A 10 62.39 1.73 4.99
N GLN A 11 62.45 1.06 3.83
CA GLN A 11 63.58 1.15 2.91
C GLN A 11 63.32 2.06 1.70
N ASP A 12 62.05 2.43 1.47
CA ASP A 12 61.61 3.11 0.25
C ASP A 12 60.61 4.23 0.58
N ASP A 13 61.15 5.42 0.86
CA ASP A 13 60.38 6.63 1.23
C ASP A 13 59.35 7.02 0.14
N ASP A 14 59.64 6.72 -1.13
CA ASP A 14 58.73 6.98 -2.25
C ASP A 14 57.47 6.10 -2.15
N ALA A 15 57.60 4.84 -1.74
CA ALA A 15 56.46 3.95 -1.54
C ALA A 15 55.56 4.38 -0.37
N ILE A 16 56.16 4.94 0.70
CA ILE A 16 55.41 5.53 1.82
C ILE A 16 54.63 6.77 1.34
N ARG A 17 55.29 7.64 0.56
CA ARG A 17 54.65 8.83 -0.01
C ARG A 17 53.45 8.45 -0.87
N ASP A 18 53.59 7.46 -1.74
CA ASP A 18 52.52 6.98 -2.62
C ASP A 18 51.34 6.39 -1.84
N LEU A 19 51.60 5.64 -0.76
CA LEU A 19 50.56 5.18 0.16
C LEU A 19 49.77 6.37 0.72
N HIS A 20 50.46 7.38 1.27
CA HIS A 20 49.79 8.53 1.87
C HIS A 20 48.98 9.32 0.84
N LEU A 21 49.49 9.49 -0.38
CA LEU A 21 48.74 10.12 -1.47
C LEU A 21 47.49 9.32 -1.84
N ALA A 22 47.60 7.99 -1.92
CA ALA A 22 46.46 7.11 -2.16
C ALA A 22 45.42 7.18 -1.02
N ASN A 23 45.87 7.27 0.23
CA ASN A 23 44.99 7.39 1.38
C ASN A 23 44.28 8.76 1.42
N ILE A 24 44.99 9.84 1.08
CA ILE A 24 44.37 11.17 0.93
C ILE A 24 43.32 11.13 -0.18
N SER A 25 43.65 10.55 -1.34
CA SER A 25 42.70 10.38 -2.43
C SER A 25 41.47 9.56 -2.01
N LEU A 26 41.65 8.43 -1.33
CA LEU A 26 40.51 7.66 -0.81
C LEU A 26 39.67 8.48 0.18
N SER A 27 40.32 9.25 1.04
CA SER A 27 39.65 10.11 2.01
C SER A 27 38.83 11.21 1.31
N THR A 28 39.35 11.83 0.24
CA THR A 28 38.59 12.85 -0.50
C THR A 28 37.35 12.25 -1.17
N HIS A 29 37.44 11.09 -1.81
CA HIS A 29 36.28 10.43 -2.40
C HIS A 29 35.23 10.07 -1.34
N ASN A 30 35.64 9.54 -0.19
CA ASN A 30 34.75 9.27 0.93
C ASN A 30 34.08 10.54 1.46
N THR A 31 34.80 11.67 1.53
CA THR A 31 34.19 12.94 1.95
C THR A 31 33.12 13.41 0.98
N PHE A 32 33.32 13.29 -0.33
CA PHE A 32 32.30 13.65 -1.32
C PHE A 32 31.06 12.76 -1.20
N GLN A 33 31.24 11.45 -1.03
CA GLN A 33 30.12 10.52 -0.82
C GLN A 33 29.33 10.87 0.45
N ASN A 34 30.03 11.22 1.53
CA ASN A 34 29.38 11.60 2.79
C ASN A 34 28.64 12.94 2.67
N LEU A 35 29.19 13.91 1.94
CA LEU A 35 28.52 15.19 1.69
C LEU A 35 27.24 15.02 0.86
N GLU A 36 27.25 14.15 -0.14
CA GLU A 36 26.04 13.79 -0.88
C GLU A 36 24.98 13.16 0.04
N SER A 37 25.39 12.22 0.89
CA SER A 37 24.50 11.61 1.88
C SER A 37 23.89 12.64 2.84
N LEU A 38 24.68 13.60 3.32
CA LEU A 38 24.20 14.67 4.20
C LEU A 38 23.22 15.62 3.50
N ASN A 39 23.45 15.92 2.22
CA ASN A 39 22.51 16.73 1.43
C ASN A 39 21.15 16.03 1.29
N LEU A 40 21.16 14.73 1.02
CA LEU A 40 19.92 13.94 0.95
C LEU A 40 19.23 13.87 2.31
N GLU A 41 19.96 13.63 3.40
CA GLU A 41 19.40 13.62 4.75
C GLU A 41 18.76 14.97 5.11
N THR A 42 19.42 16.08 4.78
CA THR A 42 18.88 17.43 5.02
C THR A 42 17.54 17.63 4.31
N SER A 43 17.41 17.15 3.07
CA SER A 43 16.15 17.20 2.33
C SER A 43 15.05 16.37 2.98
N VAL A 44 15.39 15.17 3.48
CA VAL A 44 14.46 14.28 4.20
C VAL A 44 14.02 14.93 5.51
N LEU A 45 14.94 15.50 6.28
CA LEU A 45 14.64 16.20 7.52
C LEU A 45 13.76 17.44 7.29
N ALA A 46 14.00 18.17 6.19
CA ALA A 46 13.14 19.29 5.80
C ALA A 46 11.71 18.83 5.45
N SER A 47 11.56 17.63 4.89
CA SER A 47 10.26 17.02 4.57
C SER A 47 9.56 16.33 5.75
N LYS A 48 10.13 16.41 6.96
CA LYS A 48 9.57 15.74 8.14
C LYS A 48 8.14 16.25 8.41
N PRO A 49 7.15 15.34 8.53
CA PRO A 49 5.78 15.76 8.84
C PRO A 49 5.71 16.42 10.22
N PRO A 50 4.80 17.39 10.42
CA PRO A 50 4.61 18.03 11.70
C PRO A 50 4.30 16.94 12.75
N THR A 51 4.92 17.04 13.92
CA THR A 51 4.57 16.18 15.05
C THR A 51 3.08 16.38 15.32
N PRO A 52 2.26 15.31 15.32
CA PRO A 52 0.84 15.46 15.57
C PRO A 52 0.65 16.17 16.93
N PRO A 53 -0.32 17.10 17.03
CA PRO A 53 -0.60 17.76 18.30
C PRO A 53 -0.89 16.71 19.37
N PRO A 54 -0.58 16.98 20.65
CA PRO A 54 -0.91 16.07 21.73
C PRO A 54 -2.44 15.95 21.83
N GLY A 55 -3.02 15.04 21.05
CA GLY A 55 -4.38 14.60 21.21
C GLY A 55 -4.50 13.72 22.45
N PRO A 56 -5.73 13.33 22.84
CA PRO A 56 -5.93 12.39 23.95
C PRO A 56 -5.21 11.03 23.76
N GLU A 57 -4.71 10.73 22.55
CA GLU A 57 -3.82 9.60 22.26
C GLU A 57 -2.38 9.78 22.77
N ALA A 58 -1.88 11.00 22.98
CA ALA A 58 -0.60 11.24 23.65
C ALA A 58 -0.65 10.87 25.15
N LEU A 59 -1.87 10.75 25.70
CA LEU A 59 -2.16 10.15 27.01
C LEU A 59 -2.54 8.67 26.92
N ALA A 60 -2.37 8.01 25.77
CA ALA A 60 -2.15 6.57 25.73
C ALA A 60 -0.77 6.31 26.35
N ARG A 61 -0.70 6.55 27.67
CA ARG A 61 0.35 6.11 28.57
C ARG A 61 0.80 4.76 28.08
N ASP A 62 2.08 4.67 27.77
CA ASP A 62 2.77 3.42 27.50
C ASP A 62 2.12 2.34 28.37
N TYR A 63 1.49 1.33 27.75
CA TYR A 63 0.70 0.33 28.48
C TYR A 63 1.53 -0.28 29.63
N ARG A 64 2.86 -0.29 29.50
CA ARG A 64 3.87 -0.67 30.49
C ARG A 64 3.90 0.21 31.75
N GLU A 65 3.66 1.51 31.62
CA GLU A 65 3.63 2.44 32.74
C GLU A 65 2.33 2.30 33.56
N ARG A 66 1.20 2.06 32.88
CA ARG A 66 -0.10 1.82 33.54
C ARG A 66 -0.14 0.48 34.29
N THR A 67 0.57 -0.54 33.80
CA THR A 67 0.60 -1.89 34.39
C THR A 67 1.70 -2.09 35.43
N GLY A 68 2.52 -1.08 35.71
CA GLY A 68 3.65 -1.19 36.66
C GLY A 68 4.78 -2.11 36.16
N ALA A 69 4.78 -2.47 34.87
CA ALA A 69 5.73 -3.41 34.29
C ALA A 69 7.18 -2.88 34.28
N ARG A 70 7.39 -1.57 34.46
CA ARG A 70 8.73 -0.95 34.59
C ARG A 70 9.38 -1.13 35.96
N THR A 71 8.60 -1.42 37.00
CA THR A 71 9.09 -1.47 38.39
C THR A 71 8.68 -2.75 39.14
N GLY A 72 7.90 -3.62 38.51
CA GLY A 72 7.45 -4.90 39.07
C GLY A 72 8.44 -6.05 38.87
N ALA A 73 8.17 -7.17 39.56
CA ALA A 73 8.95 -8.41 39.50
C ALA A 73 8.99 -9.06 38.10
N ASP A 74 8.09 -8.65 37.19
CA ASP A 74 7.99 -9.11 35.81
C ASP A 74 8.76 -8.22 34.81
N TYR A 75 9.65 -7.34 35.29
CA TYR A 75 10.49 -6.50 34.45
C TYR A 75 11.48 -7.35 33.63
N SER A 76 11.43 -7.22 32.30
CA SER A 76 12.37 -7.84 31.37
C SER A 76 12.86 -6.79 30.37
N ASP A 77 14.18 -6.68 30.24
CA ASP A 77 14.86 -5.79 29.27
C ASP A 77 14.76 -6.29 27.82
N ARG A 78 14.22 -7.50 27.62
CA ARG A 78 14.00 -8.06 26.29
C ARG A 78 12.78 -7.37 25.68
N LEU A 79 13.02 -6.60 24.61
CA LEU A 79 11.96 -5.98 23.82
C LEU A 79 10.97 -7.02 23.26
N ASP A 80 11.50 -8.21 22.95
CA ASP A 80 10.74 -9.33 22.38
C ASP A 80 10.34 -10.32 23.47
N ARG A 81 9.19 -10.08 24.11
CA ARG A 81 8.55 -11.13 24.92
C ARG A 81 8.17 -12.28 23.97
N PRO A 82 8.54 -13.54 24.28
CA PRO A 82 8.34 -14.63 23.34
C PRO A 82 6.85 -14.76 23.02
N ILE A 83 6.53 -14.78 21.71
CA ILE A 83 5.17 -14.85 21.18
C ILE A 83 4.38 -16.01 21.81
N SER A 84 5.06 -17.10 22.17
CA SER A 84 4.48 -18.25 22.87
C SER A 84 3.86 -17.91 24.23
N GLU A 85 4.43 -16.98 24.99
CA GLU A 85 3.95 -16.56 26.31
C GLU A 85 2.73 -15.62 26.17
N LEU A 86 2.76 -14.72 25.20
CA LEU A 86 1.61 -13.88 24.82
C LEU A 86 0.43 -14.70 24.29
N LEU A 87 0.70 -15.73 23.50
CA LEU A 87 -0.33 -16.67 23.06
C LEU A 87 -0.84 -17.53 24.22
N ALA A 88 0.03 -18.00 25.12
CA ALA A 88 -0.39 -18.79 26.27
C ALA A 88 -1.35 -18.02 27.20
N ALA A 89 -1.08 -16.73 27.45
CA ALA A 89 -1.97 -15.86 28.22
C ALA A 89 -3.34 -15.66 27.53
N ASN A 90 -3.37 -15.58 26.20
CA ASN A 90 -4.61 -15.46 25.42
C ASN A 90 -5.35 -16.80 25.24
N ASN A 91 -4.63 -17.92 25.25
CA ASN A 91 -5.14 -19.28 25.08
C ASN A 91 -5.54 -19.95 26.41
N ALA A 92 -5.39 -19.27 27.55
CA ALA A 92 -5.89 -19.75 28.83
C ALA A 92 -7.40 -20.03 28.74
N ALA A 93 -7.85 -21.18 29.25
CA ALA A 93 -9.23 -21.64 29.11
C ALA A 93 -10.22 -20.62 29.71
N GLY A 94 -11.02 -19.96 28.87
CA GLY A 94 -11.99 -18.95 29.28
C GLY A 94 -12.72 -18.32 28.09
N PRO A 95 -13.96 -17.80 28.29
CA PRO A 95 -14.78 -17.24 27.23
C PRO A 95 -14.14 -16.00 26.56
N LEU A 96 -14.33 -15.87 25.24
CA LEU A 96 -13.74 -14.79 24.43
C LEU A 96 -14.38 -13.42 24.71
N LEU A 97 -15.65 -13.43 25.12
CA LEU A 97 -16.46 -12.26 25.37
C LEU A 97 -17.02 -12.33 26.80
N ASP A 98 -17.18 -11.19 27.43
CA ASP A 98 -18.03 -11.06 28.62
C ASP A 98 -19.52 -11.21 28.22
N LYS A 99 -20.41 -11.45 29.18
CA LYS A 99 -21.88 -11.55 28.98
C LYS A 99 -22.48 -10.28 28.35
N SER A 100 -21.77 -9.16 28.48
CA SER A 100 -22.07 -7.87 27.87
C SER A 100 -21.53 -7.69 26.43
N GLY A 101 -20.85 -8.69 25.87
CA GLY A 101 -20.25 -8.64 24.53
C GLY A 101 -18.89 -7.92 24.47
N LYS A 102 -18.34 -7.47 25.61
CA LYS A 102 -17.03 -6.84 25.67
C LYS A 102 -15.92 -7.89 25.47
N PRO A 103 -14.99 -7.70 24.52
CA PRO A 103 -13.92 -8.66 24.30
C PRO A 103 -12.92 -8.65 25.46
N LEU A 104 -12.69 -9.83 26.03
CA LEU A 104 -11.78 -10.04 27.16
C LEU A 104 -10.39 -10.49 26.72
N LYS A 105 -10.29 -10.98 25.48
CA LYS A 105 -9.06 -11.51 24.86
C LYS A 105 -8.78 -10.75 23.58
N VAL A 106 -7.50 -10.59 23.24
CA VAL A 106 -7.16 -10.07 21.92
C VAL A 106 -7.47 -11.14 20.89
N PHE A 107 -8.41 -10.85 19.99
CA PHE A 107 -8.73 -11.69 18.84
C PHE A 107 -8.31 -10.96 17.58
N THR A 108 -7.77 -11.69 16.62
CA THR A 108 -7.45 -11.11 15.31
C THR A 108 -8.70 -11.20 14.45
N LEU A 109 -9.22 -10.05 14.01
CA LEU A 109 -10.23 -10.01 12.95
C LEU A 109 -9.57 -10.53 11.66
N THR A 110 -9.82 -11.79 11.33
CA THR A 110 -9.26 -12.47 10.15
C THR A 110 -9.90 -12.01 8.84
N GLY A 111 -10.93 -11.17 8.88
CA GLY A 111 -11.65 -10.68 7.71
C GLY A 111 -11.27 -9.26 7.29
N GLY A 112 -10.80 -9.10 6.05
CA GLY A 112 -10.85 -7.86 5.27
C GLY A 112 -9.75 -6.85 5.52
N ARG A 113 -9.51 -6.43 6.77
CA ARG A 113 -8.67 -5.24 7.04
C ARG A 113 -7.19 -5.43 6.67
N LYS A 114 -6.60 -6.60 6.95
CA LYS A 114 -5.20 -6.90 6.58
C LYS A 114 -5.03 -7.07 5.06
N GLN A 115 -5.98 -7.74 4.39
CA GLN A 115 -5.97 -7.89 2.94
C GLN A 115 -6.08 -6.54 2.21
N LEU A 116 -6.87 -5.61 2.76
CA LEU A 116 -6.98 -4.24 2.26
C LEU A 116 -5.68 -3.46 2.48
N GLN A 117 -5.07 -3.58 3.66
CA GLN A 117 -3.80 -2.92 3.98
C GLN A 117 -2.64 -3.40 3.07
N ASP A 118 -2.56 -4.70 2.80
CA ASP A 118 -1.57 -5.30 1.90
C ASP A 118 -1.78 -4.93 0.41
N GLY A 119 -2.91 -4.28 0.08
CA GLY A 119 -3.22 -3.74 -1.25
C GLY A 119 -2.69 -2.34 -1.49
N VAL A 120 -2.43 -1.56 -0.43
CA VAL A 120 -2.14 -0.11 -0.54
C VAL A 120 -0.66 0.19 -0.84
N PHE A 121 0.25 -0.72 -0.49
CA PHE A 121 1.69 -0.51 -0.67
C PHE A 121 2.37 -1.70 -1.37
N ARG A 122 2.07 -1.91 -2.65
CA ARG A 122 2.76 -2.88 -3.50
C ARG A 122 3.83 -2.21 -4.34
N SER A 123 4.93 -2.90 -4.58
CA SER A 123 6.15 -2.41 -5.26
C SER A 123 5.98 -1.98 -6.72
N GLY A 124 4.77 -2.08 -7.29
CA GLY A 124 4.45 -1.64 -8.66
C GLY A 124 3.40 -0.53 -8.73
N HIS A 125 2.98 0.03 -7.59
CA HIS A 125 2.01 1.13 -7.56
C HIS A 125 2.69 2.37 -6.98
N ASN A 126 3.17 3.22 -7.87
CA ASN A 126 3.44 4.62 -7.55
C ASN A 126 2.05 5.21 -7.28
N LEU A 127 1.74 5.53 -6.03
CA LEU A 127 0.50 6.25 -5.74
C LEU A 127 0.48 7.49 -6.65
N PRO A 128 -0.64 7.82 -7.31
CA PRO A 128 -0.78 9.09 -8.00
C PRO A 128 -0.37 10.21 -7.05
N THR A 129 0.56 11.06 -7.49
CA THR A 129 1.00 12.24 -6.73
C THR A 129 -0.08 13.33 -6.67
N MET A 130 -1.19 13.09 -7.36
CA MET A 130 -2.35 13.96 -7.48
C MET A 130 -3.47 13.37 -6.63
N SER A 131 -4.28 14.24 -6.02
CA SER A 131 -5.48 13.78 -5.29
C SER A 131 -6.50 13.15 -6.24
N ILE A 132 -7.43 12.34 -5.70
CA ILE A 132 -8.51 11.72 -6.51
C ILE A 132 -9.31 12.78 -7.25
N ASP A 133 -9.60 13.89 -6.57
CA ASP A 133 -10.37 15.00 -7.14
C ASP A 133 -9.63 15.65 -8.32
N GLU A 134 -8.31 15.82 -8.19
CA GLU A 134 -7.45 16.40 -9.22
C GLU A 134 -7.32 15.48 -10.44
N TYR A 135 -7.22 14.17 -10.24
CA TYR A 135 -7.24 13.19 -11.33
C TYR A 135 -8.59 13.17 -12.06
N LEU A 136 -9.70 13.29 -11.33
CA LEU A 136 -11.03 13.39 -11.94
C LEU A 136 -11.18 14.66 -12.77
N GLU A 137 -10.61 15.78 -12.34
CA GLU A 137 -10.60 17.00 -13.14
C GLU A 137 -9.78 16.88 -14.43
N GLU A 138 -8.64 16.18 -14.38
CA GLU A 138 -7.83 15.87 -15.56
C GLU A 138 -8.57 14.95 -16.54
N GLU A 139 -9.20 13.89 -16.04
CA GLU A 139 -10.01 12.99 -16.87
C GLU A 139 -11.26 13.70 -17.43
N ARG A 140 -11.85 14.65 -16.69
CA ARG A 140 -12.93 15.52 -17.20
C ARG A 140 -12.44 16.40 -18.34
N LYS A 141 -11.25 17.01 -18.22
CA LYS A 141 -10.61 17.77 -19.30
C LYS A 141 -10.29 16.91 -20.53
N ARG A 142 -9.93 15.64 -20.29
CA ARG A 142 -9.59 14.67 -21.34
C ARG A 142 -10.82 14.01 -21.97
N GLY A 143 -12.02 14.27 -21.43
CA GLY A 143 -13.29 13.73 -21.92
C GLY A 143 -13.53 12.26 -21.54
N GLY A 144 -12.79 11.72 -20.57
CA GLY A 144 -12.90 10.33 -20.09
C GLY A 144 -14.00 10.13 -19.04
N ILE A 145 -14.57 11.22 -18.51
CA ILE A 145 -15.68 11.15 -17.55
C ILE A 145 -17.01 11.22 -18.31
N ILE A 146 -17.79 10.13 -18.20
CA ILE A 146 -19.16 10.08 -18.69
C ILE A 146 -20.03 10.85 -17.70
N GLU A 147 -20.21 12.14 -17.97
CA GLU A 147 -21.09 13.04 -17.25
C GLU A 147 -22.54 12.75 -17.67
N GLY A 148 -23.06 11.59 -17.26
CA GLY A 148 -24.39 11.14 -17.70
C GLY A 148 -24.77 9.71 -17.32
N GLY A 149 -24.04 9.05 -16.42
CA GLY A 149 -24.40 7.74 -15.88
C GLY A 149 -25.18 7.88 -14.57
N GLY A 150 -26.47 7.55 -14.58
CA GLY A 150 -27.34 7.62 -13.40
C GLY A 150 -28.83 7.65 -13.79
N GLU A 151 -29.69 8.12 -12.90
CA GLU A 151 -31.15 8.26 -13.11
C GLU A 151 -31.51 9.08 -14.36
N ALA A 152 -30.61 9.98 -14.80
CA ALA A 152 -30.72 10.74 -16.05
C ALA A 152 -30.57 9.88 -17.32
N SER A 153 -29.85 8.75 -17.28
CA SER A 153 -29.76 7.79 -18.40
C SER A 153 -31.01 6.92 -18.55
N GLY A 154 -31.88 6.91 -17.53
CA GLY A 154 -33.17 6.21 -17.54
C GLY A 154 -34.31 7.02 -18.16
N ILE A 155 -34.06 8.28 -18.53
CA ILE A 155 -35.02 9.10 -19.26
C ILE A 155 -34.98 8.65 -20.72
N ILE A 156 -35.77 7.62 -21.02
CA ILE A 156 -36.12 7.27 -22.39
C ILE A 156 -36.91 8.47 -22.92
N ALA A 157 -36.32 9.24 -23.83
CA ALA A 157 -37.08 10.25 -24.56
C ALA A 157 -38.26 9.54 -25.24
N GLU A 158 -39.49 10.00 -24.97
CA GLU A 158 -40.67 9.43 -25.62
C GLU A 158 -40.45 9.46 -27.14
N PRO A 159 -40.50 8.31 -27.82
CA PRO A 159 -40.41 8.28 -29.28
C PRO A 159 -41.52 9.14 -29.86
N ASP A 160 -41.13 10.11 -30.71
CA ASP A 160 -42.07 10.96 -31.43
C ASP A 160 -42.84 10.10 -32.44
N GLU A 161 -44.13 9.83 -32.16
CA GLU A 161 -44.98 8.91 -32.94
C GLU A 161 -45.23 9.40 -34.38
N ASP A 162 -44.92 10.67 -34.68
CA ASP A 162 -45.09 11.27 -36.01
C ASP A 162 -43.87 11.09 -36.94
N ASP A 163 -42.76 10.50 -36.45
CA ASP A 163 -41.54 10.25 -37.24
C ASP A 163 -41.56 8.84 -37.88
N TYR A 164 -42.16 8.75 -39.07
CA TYR A 164 -42.29 7.52 -39.85
C TYR A 164 -40.97 6.77 -40.07
N GLU A 165 -39.83 7.47 -40.21
CA GLU A 165 -38.53 6.84 -40.47
C GLU A 165 -38.02 6.06 -39.25
N LYS A 166 -38.25 6.55 -38.03
CA LYS A 166 -37.86 5.85 -36.80
C LYS A 166 -38.70 4.61 -36.54
N GLY A 167 -40.02 4.70 -36.79
CA GLY A 167 -40.91 3.55 -36.67
C GLY A 167 -40.53 2.41 -37.62
N GLU A 168 -40.19 2.74 -38.87
CA GLU A 168 -39.71 1.74 -39.83
C GLU A 168 -38.39 1.10 -39.38
N ALA A 169 -37.42 1.90 -38.92
CA ALA A 169 -36.14 1.40 -38.43
C ALA A 169 -36.28 0.45 -37.22
N GLU A 170 -37.19 0.77 -36.29
CA GLU A 170 -37.49 -0.10 -35.15
C GLU A 170 -38.13 -1.43 -35.59
N THR A 171 -39.04 -1.40 -36.56
CA THR A 171 -39.64 -2.64 -37.09
C THR A 171 -38.63 -3.53 -37.82
N LEU A 172 -37.71 -2.94 -38.59
CA LEU A 172 -36.61 -3.67 -39.23
C LEU A 172 -35.66 -4.26 -38.20
N LYS A 173 -35.32 -3.51 -37.15
CA LYS A 173 -34.46 -3.98 -36.06
C LYS A 173 -35.10 -5.12 -35.28
N ALA A 174 -36.41 -5.04 -35.01
CA ALA A 174 -37.15 -6.12 -34.36
C ALA A 174 -37.14 -7.40 -35.22
N ARG A 175 -37.39 -7.28 -36.54
CA ARG A 175 -37.33 -8.42 -37.45
C ARG A 175 -35.93 -9.05 -37.52
N ALA A 176 -34.89 -8.23 -37.60
CA ALA A 176 -33.51 -8.71 -37.62
C ALA A 176 -33.13 -9.41 -36.30
N TRP A 177 -33.67 -8.94 -35.18
CA TRP A 177 -33.47 -9.56 -33.88
C TRP A 177 -34.16 -10.94 -33.79
N ASP A 178 -35.39 -11.04 -34.30
CA ASP A 178 -36.11 -12.31 -34.34
C ASP A 178 -35.37 -13.35 -35.20
N GLU A 179 -34.86 -12.95 -36.38
CA GLU A 179 -34.06 -13.80 -37.26
C GLU A 179 -32.76 -14.26 -36.58
N TYR A 180 -32.07 -13.36 -35.87
CA TYR A 180 -30.85 -13.70 -35.11
C TYR A 180 -31.13 -14.69 -33.97
N VAL A 181 -32.24 -14.52 -33.23
CA VAL A 181 -32.62 -15.40 -32.13
C VAL A 181 -33.03 -16.79 -32.65
N GLU A 182 -33.69 -16.85 -33.81
CA GLU A 182 -34.05 -18.10 -34.48
C GLU A 182 -32.80 -18.84 -35.01
N GLU A 183 -31.85 -18.12 -35.60
CA GLU A 183 -30.59 -18.68 -36.09
C GLU A 183 -29.66 -19.13 -34.94
N ASN A 184 -29.78 -18.55 -33.75
CA ASN A 184 -28.95 -18.84 -32.58
C ASN A 184 -29.76 -19.44 -31.42
N PRO A 185 -30.21 -20.72 -31.53
CA PRO A 185 -30.98 -21.35 -30.48
C PRO A 185 -30.15 -21.45 -29.20
N LYS A 186 -30.78 -21.10 -28.08
CA LYS A 186 -30.16 -21.18 -26.76
C LYS A 186 -29.68 -22.61 -26.50
N GLY A 187 -28.38 -22.77 -26.26
CA GLY A 187 -27.75 -24.07 -26.00
C GLY A 187 -27.03 -24.70 -27.20
N ALA A 188 -26.94 -24.04 -28.35
CA ALA A 188 -26.18 -24.52 -29.51
C ALA A 188 -24.71 -24.93 -29.20
N GLY A 189 -24.08 -24.29 -28.20
CA GLY A 189 -22.72 -24.59 -27.76
C GLY A 189 -22.57 -25.71 -26.70
N ASN A 190 -23.67 -26.20 -26.11
CA ASN A 190 -23.63 -27.20 -25.02
C ASN A 190 -24.26 -28.54 -25.46
N THR A 191 -23.82 -29.06 -26.60
CA THR A 191 -24.31 -30.34 -27.17
C THR A 191 -23.31 -31.49 -27.01
N LEU A 192 -22.05 -31.20 -26.63
CA LEU A 192 -20.97 -32.20 -26.54
C LEU A 192 -20.89 -32.97 -25.21
N ASN A 193 -21.61 -32.53 -24.17
CA ASN A 193 -21.65 -33.17 -22.84
C ASN A 193 -22.99 -33.88 -22.56
N ARG A 194 -23.52 -34.61 -23.55
CA ARG A 194 -24.58 -35.63 -23.34
C ARG A 194 -23.96 -37.01 -23.53
N GLY A 195 -23.14 -37.42 -22.58
CA GLY A 195 -22.50 -38.75 -22.48
C GLY A 195 -22.12 -39.02 -21.04
#